data_AF-A0A956DTZ0-F1
#
_entry.id   AF-A0A956DTZ0-F1
#
_cell.length_a   1.000
_cell.length_b   1.000
_cell.length_c   1.000
_cell.angle_alpha   90.00
_cell.angle_beta   90.00
_cell.angle_gamma   90.00
#
_symmetry.space_group_name_H-M   'P 1'
#
loop_
_entity.id
_entity.type
_entity.pdbx_description
1 polymer ?
#
loop_
_entity_poly.entity_id
_entity_poly.type
_entity_poly.pdbx_seq_one_letter_code
_entity_poly.pdbx_strand_id
1 'polypeptide(L)'
;MRRAASKPSRSPERKASTADGKRTEALDEVLAIVRSLASDYENVWGSMVKQTLGRVNPGFNLDYYGFKSFNELLRELERRGRVSLTRDAARGNYLVDIED
;
A
#
# COMPACT_ATOMS: atom_id res chain seq x y z
N MET A 1 9.94 -54.12 -0.37
CA MET A 1 9.60 -53.16 0.71
C MET A 1 9.79 -51.74 0.18
N ARG A 2 8.73 -50.92 0.25
CA ARG A 2 8.74 -49.50 -0.16
C ARG A 2 9.42 -48.68 0.94
N ARG A 3 10.46 -47.90 0.62
CA ARG A 3 10.93 -46.82 1.51
C ARG A 3 10.51 -45.48 0.92
N ALA A 4 9.70 -44.79 1.72
CA ALA A 4 9.00 -43.56 1.41
C ALA A 4 9.96 -42.39 1.20
N ALA A 5 9.57 -41.51 0.29
CA ALA A 5 10.19 -40.22 0.04
C ALA A 5 9.97 -39.26 1.22
N SER A 6 11.06 -38.72 1.77
CA SER A 6 11.00 -37.52 2.61
C SER A 6 10.90 -36.28 1.71
N LYS A 7 9.71 -35.68 1.63
CA LYS A 7 9.54 -34.31 1.14
C LYS A 7 9.89 -33.34 2.28
N PRO A 8 10.81 -32.37 2.08
CA PRO A 8 11.02 -31.33 3.07
C PRO A 8 9.83 -30.38 3.02
N SER A 9 9.11 -30.28 4.14
CA SER A 9 8.13 -29.24 4.40
C SER A 9 8.88 -27.90 4.46
N ARG A 10 8.81 -27.09 3.39
CA ARG A 10 9.30 -25.71 3.40
C ARG A 10 8.20 -24.81 3.96
N SER A 11 8.51 -24.29 5.14
CA SER A 11 7.72 -23.49 6.06
C SER A 11 6.94 -22.31 5.45
N PRO A 12 5.80 -21.92 6.03
CA PRO A 12 4.98 -20.76 5.64
C PRO A 12 5.69 -19.40 5.79
N GLU A 13 6.77 -19.33 6.58
CA GLU A 13 7.49 -18.10 6.95
C GLU A 13 8.16 -17.37 5.76
N ARG A 14 8.60 -18.12 4.74
CA ARG A 14 9.22 -17.52 3.53
C ARG A 14 8.22 -16.78 2.64
N LYS A 15 6.95 -17.19 2.62
CA LYS A 15 5.90 -16.55 1.81
C LYS A 15 5.39 -15.25 2.46
N ALA A 16 5.28 -15.22 3.79
CA ALA A 16 4.86 -14.04 4.52
C ALA A 16 5.88 -12.89 4.36
N SER A 17 7.17 -13.21 4.46
CA SER A 17 8.26 -12.23 4.30
C SER A 17 8.28 -11.56 2.91
N THR A 18 8.02 -12.33 1.84
CA THR A 18 7.95 -11.78 0.48
C THR A 18 6.68 -10.96 0.25
N ALA A 19 5.55 -11.35 0.83
CA ALA A 19 4.29 -10.61 0.72
C ALA A 19 4.34 -9.27 1.45
N ASP A 20 4.95 -9.22 2.63
CA ASP A 20 5.13 -7.96 3.37
C ASP A 20 6.15 -7.03 2.69
N GLY A 21 7.22 -7.58 2.11
CA GLY A 21 8.15 -6.80 1.29
C GLY A 21 7.45 -6.10 0.10
N LYS A 22 6.60 -6.84 -0.61
CA LYS A 22 5.79 -6.26 -1.71
C LYS A 22 4.80 -5.21 -1.22
N ARG A 23 4.12 -5.46 -0.10
CA ARG A 23 3.23 -4.46 0.50
C ARG A 23 4.00 -3.19 0.82
N THR A 24 5.18 -3.32 1.42
CA THR A 24 6.05 -2.19 1.76
C THR A 24 6.45 -1.39 0.52
N GLU A 25 6.84 -2.06 -0.56
CA GLU A 25 7.17 -1.40 -1.84
C GLU A 25 6.02 -0.52 -2.36
N ALA A 26 4.80 -1.05 -2.38
CA ALA A 26 3.62 -0.28 -2.80
C ALA A 26 3.31 0.90 -1.86
N LEU A 27 3.57 0.74 -0.57
CA LEU A 27 3.37 1.82 0.40
C LEU A 27 4.41 2.93 0.20
N ASP A 28 5.67 2.58 -0.04
CA ASP A 28 6.74 3.54 -0.35
C ASP A 28 6.44 4.32 -1.63
N GLU A 29 5.99 3.65 -2.68
CA GLU A 29 5.65 4.30 -3.95
C GLU A 29 4.49 5.30 -3.79
N VAL A 30 3.45 4.91 -3.05
CA VAL A 30 2.32 5.81 -2.74
C VAL A 30 2.76 6.95 -1.82
N LEU A 31 3.60 6.68 -0.83
CA LEU A 31 4.13 7.71 0.08
C LEU A 31 4.96 8.76 -0.66
N ALA A 32 5.77 8.35 -1.63
CA ALA A 32 6.53 9.27 -2.47
C ALA A 32 5.61 10.23 -3.27
N ILE A 33 4.48 9.71 -3.76
CA ILE A 33 3.46 10.53 -4.43
C ILE A 33 2.79 11.47 -3.44
N VAL A 34 2.44 11.00 -2.24
CA VAL A 34 1.83 11.85 -1.19
C VAL A 34 2.78 12.98 -0.82
N ARG A 35 4.07 12.70 -0.61
CA ARG A 35 5.13 13.71 -0.34
C ARG A 35 5.25 14.75 -1.45
N SER A 36 5.24 14.30 -2.70
CA SER A 36 5.25 15.19 -3.85
C SER A 36 4.02 16.10 -3.84
N LEU A 37 2.83 15.54 -3.66
CA LEU A 37 1.59 16.32 -3.62
C LEU A 37 1.52 17.27 -2.42
N ALA A 38 1.98 16.88 -1.25
CA ALA A 38 1.98 17.72 -0.05
C ALA A 38 2.92 18.93 -0.18
N SER A 39 3.91 18.87 -1.08
CA SER A 39 4.79 20.00 -1.37
C SER A 39 4.11 21.08 -2.22
N ASP A 40 3.15 20.69 -3.07
CA ASP A 40 2.45 21.58 -3.99
C ASP A 40 1.03 21.97 -3.53
N TYR A 41 0.43 21.17 -2.64
CA TYR A 41 -0.96 21.32 -2.21
C TYR A 41 -1.07 21.30 -0.69
N GLU A 42 -1.80 22.28 -0.14
CA GLU A 42 -2.13 22.33 1.30
C GLU A 42 -2.99 21.15 1.75
N ASN A 43 -3.85 20.63 0.86
CA ASN A 43 -4.76 19.52 1.15
C ASN A 43 -4.60 18.41 0.11
N VAL A 44 -4.05 17.27 0.53
CA VAL A 44 -3.88 16.10 -0.35
C VAL A 44 -5.06 15.14 -0.17
N TRP A 45 -5.85 14.97 -1.22
CA TRP A 45 -6.97 14.03 -1.21
C TRP A 45 -6.55 12.65 -1.73
N GLY A 46 -7.08 11.57 -1.16
CA GLY A 46 -6.80 10.20 -1.62
C GLY A 46 -7.13 9.98 -3.10
N SER A 47 -8.14 10.65 -3.62
CA SER A 47 -8.43 10.66 -5.07
C SER A 47 -7.33 11.32 -5.91
N MET A 48 -6.68 12.37 -5.41
CA MET A 48 -5.53 13.00 -6.08
C MET A 48 -4.35 12.04 -6.08
N VAL A 49 -4.07 11.41 -4.94
CA VAL A 49 -3.00 10.39 -4.83
C VAL A 49 -3.24 9.26 -5.83
N LYS A 50 -4.48 8.74 -5.91
CA LYS A 50 -4.83 7.68 -6.86
C LYS A 50 -4.68 8.13 -8.32
N GLN A 51 -5.09 9.36 -8.65
CA GLN A 51 -4.95 9.90 -9.99
C GLN A 51 -3.48 10.06 -10.38
N THR A 52 -2.66 10.61 -9.48
CA THR A 52 -1.23 10.78 -9.70
C THR A 52 -0.50 9.43 -9.79
N LEU A 53 -0.88 8.46 -8.95
CA LEU A 53 -0.35 7.10 -9.04
C LEU A 53 -0.58 6.48 -10.42
N GLY A 54 -1.78 6.62 -11.00
CA GLY A 54 -2.03 6.13 -12.36
C GLY A 54 -1.25 6.86 -13.45
N ARG A 55 -0.79 8.10 -13.21
CA ARG A 55 0.06 8.86 -14.14
C ARG A 55 1.53 8.49 -14.01
N VAL A 56 2.01 8.29 -12.77
CA VAL A 56 3.41 7.98 -12.46
C VAL A 56 3.70 6.50 -12.71
N ASN A 57 2.83 5.61 -12.24
CA ASN A 57 2.92 4.17 -12.42
C ASN A 57 1.59 3.60 -12.96
N PRO A 58 1.35 3.66 -14.28
CA PRO A 58 0.14 3.08 -14.89
C PRO A 58 0.06 1.55 -14.74
N GLY A 59 1.18 0.87 -14.42
CA GLY A 59 1.25 -0.56 -14.18
C GLY A 59 0.92 -0.97 -12.75
N PHE A 60 0.63 -0.02 -11.86
CA PHE A 60 0.38 -0.29 -10.45
C PHE A 60 -0.79 -1.25 -10.25
N ASN A 61 -0.54 -2.39 -9.60
CA ASN A 61 -1.52 -3.43 -9.38
C ASN A 61 -1.67 -3.76 -7.89
N LEU A 62 -2.81 -3.38 -7.31
CA LEU A 62 -3.12 -3.62 -5.90
C LEU A 62 -3.08 -5.10 -5.52
N ASP A 63 -3.61 -5.98 -6.37
CA ASP A 63 -3.65 -7.43 -6.11
C ASP A 63 -2.24 -8.03 -6.12
N TYR A 64 -1.37 -7.58 -7.03
CA TYR A 64 0.04 -7.96 -7.06
C TYR A 64 0.76 -7.62 -5.75
N TYR A 65 0.41 -6.47 -5.17
CA TYR A 65 0.91 -6.01 -3.88
C TYR A 65 0.12 -6.55 -2.68
N GLY A 66 -0.91 -7.37 -2.92
CA GLY A 66 -1.71 -8.01 -1.88
C GLY A 66 -2.70 -7.09 -1.18
N PHE A 67 -3.11 -5.97 -1.78
CA PHE A 67 -4.16 -5.08 -1.30
C PHE A 67 -5.47 -5.31 -2.06
N LYS A 68 -6.61 -5.34 -1.35
CA LYS A 68 -7.93 -5.53 -1.96
C LYS A 68 -8.49 -4.24 -2.56
N SER A 69 -8.04 -3.09 -2.07
CA SER A 69 -8.48 -1.78 -2.53
C SER A 69 -7.46 -0.70 -2.21
N PHE A 70 -7.53 0.42 -2.92
CA PHE A 70 -6.71 1.59 -2.63
C PHE A 70 -6.94 2.13 -1.20
N ASN A 71 -8.18 2.04 -0.70
CA ASN A 71 -8.50 2.43 0.67
C ASN A 71 -7.85 1.50 1.71
N GLU A 72 -7.61 0.23 1.39
CA GLU A 72 -6.86 -0.68 2.27
C GLU A 72 -5.38 -0.27 2.34
N LEU A 73 -4.80 0.09 1.18
CA LEU A 73 -3.43 0.58 1.08
C LEU A 73 -3.24 1.87 1.89
N LEU A 74 -4.11 2.87 1.71
CA LEU A 74 -4.04 4.10 2.50
C LEU A 74 -4.13 3.81 4.00
N ARG A 75 -5.07 2.97 4.42
CA ARG A 75 -5.19 2.60 5.85
C ARG A 75 -3.99 1.82 6.36
N GLU A 76 -3.26 1.12 5.50
CA GLU A 76 -2.00 0.48 5.88
C GLU A 76 -0.88 1.52 6.08
N LEU A 77 -0.82 2.57 5.26
CA LEU A 77 0.09 3.71 5.51
C LEU A 77 -0.19 4.35 6.88
N GLU A 78 -1.46 4.55 7.21
CA GLU A 78 -1.88 5.07 8.51
C GLU A 78 -1.52 4.12 9.66
N ARG A 79 -1.81 2.82 9.51
CA ARG A 79 -1.41 1.81 10.52
C ARG A 79 0.09 1.77 10.79
N ARG A 80 0.91 2.11 9.79
CA ARG A 80 2.37 2.17 9.90
C ARG A 80 2.88 3.54 10.40
N GLY A 81 1.98 4.47 10.71
CA GLY A 81 2.33 5.83 11.18
C GLY A 81 3.11 6.62 10.14
N ARG A 82 2.75 6.48 8.86
CA ARG A 82 3.38 7.24 7.75
C ARG A 82 2.52 8.43 7.31
N VAL A 83 1.22 8.33 7.52
CA VAL A 83 0.21 9.33 7.14
C VAL A 83 -0.95 9.27 8.13
N SER A 84 -1.68 10.37 8.25
CA SER A 84 -2.95 10.45 8.97
C SER A 84 -4.10 10.54 7.95
N LEU A 85 -5.19 9.78 8.15
CA LEU A 85 -6.35 9.80 7.25
C LEU A 85 -7.56 10.42 7.92
N THR A 86 -8.06 11.51 7.36
CA THR A 86 -9.34 12.10 7.78
C THR A 86 -10.42 11.78 6.76
N ARG A 87 -11.45 11.04 7.17
CA ARG A 87 -12.58 10.70 6.29
C ARG A 87 -13.54 11.88 6.18
N ASP A 88 -13.72 12.39 4.97
CA ASP A 88 -14.77 13.35 4.65
C ASP A 88 -16.07 12.59 4.31
N ALA A 89 -17.04 12.65 5.23
CA ALA A 89 -18.32 11.95 5.08
C ALA A 89 -19.23 12.58 4.01
N ALA A 90 -19.05 13.86 3.69
CA ALA A 90 -19.86 14.56 2.69
C ALA A 90 -19.45 14.18 1.26
N ARG A 91 -18.15 13.92 1.05
CA ARG A 91 -17.55 13.63 -0.28
C ARG A 91 -17.16 12.16 -0.45
N GLY A 92 -17.18 11.38 0.62
CA GLY A 92 -16.81 9.96 0.59
C GLY A 92 -15.32 9.72 0.27
N ASN A 93 -14.45 10.67 0.61
CA ASN A 93 -13.03 10.64 0.30
C ASN A 93 -12.18 10.73 1.59
N TYR A 94 -10.88 10.46 1.47
CA TYR A 94 -9.93 10.66 2.57
C TYR A 94 -9.06 11.86 2.26
N LEU A 95 -8.92 12.77 3.22
CA LEU A 95 -7.79 13.68 3.29
C LEU A 95 -6.61 12.88 3.85
N VAL A 96 -5.45 13.01 3.20
CA VAL A 96 -4.21 12.32 3.54
C VAL A 96 -3.22 13.38 3.99
N ASP A 97 -2.77 13.28 5.23
CA ASP A 97 -1.76 14.17 5.80
C ASP A 97 -0.49 13.37 6.11
N ILE A 98 0.69 13.94 5.95
CA ILE A 98 1.95 13.22 6.20
C ILE A 98 2.29 13.37 7.67
N GLU A 99 2.44 12.25 8.36
CA GLU A 99 3.02 12.26 9.71
C GLU A 99 4.53 12.12 9.57
N ASP A 100 5.27 13.16 9.95
CA ASP A 100 6.74 13.20 10.02
C ASP A 100 7.25 12.68 11.37
#